data_AF-A0A2R6DWS1-F1
#
_entry.id   AF-A0A2R6DWS1-F1
#
_cell.length_a   1.000
_cell.length_b   1.000
_cell.length_c   1.000
_cell.angle_alpha   90.00
_cell.angle_beta   90.00
_cell.angle_gamma   90.00
#
_symmetry.space_group_name_H-M   'P 1'
#
loop_
_entity.id
_entity.type
_entity.pdbx_description
1 polymer ?
#
loop_
_entity_poly.entity_id
_entity_poly.type
_entity_poly.pdbx_seq_one_letter_code
_entity_poly.pdbx_strand_id
1 'polypeptide(L)'
;MAGVVYYWWAGGDVAPLAVGLLVVLGLSAIAVDWLGGAVSARVGGASLRTTLAAAVAGVALAVVLGPLGLVAGIFAVVFALEYRRHGEADRGARTAAYATAGILVSTVVQVLLTAAMLGVFLVAA
;
A
#
# COMPACT_ATOMS: atom_id res chain seq x y z
N MET A 1 -8.33 -13.71 1.20
CA MET A 1 -8.27 -15.03 1.86
C MET A 1 -9.62 -15.60 2.24
N ALA A 2 -10.49 -14.86 2.96
CA ALA A 2 -11.79 -15.37 3.40
C ALA A 2 -12.66 -15.97 2.28
N GLY A 3 -12.69 -15.34 1.09
CA GLY A 3 -13.48 -15.85 -0.05
C GLY A 3 -12.99 -17.18 -0.64
N VAL A 4 -11.67 -17.44 -0.63
CA VAL A 4 -11.08 -18.69 -1.14
C VAL A 4 -11.39 -19.85 -0.19
N VAL A 5 -11.26 -19.61 1.11
CA VAL A 5 -11.59 -20.59 2.15
C VAL A 5 -13.09 -20.92 2.12
N TYR A 6 -13.94 -19.91 1.90
CA TYR A 6 -15.37 -20.10 1.74
C TYR A 6 -15.73 -20.92 0.49
N TYR A 7 -15.12 -20.64 -0.66
CA TYR A 7 -15.35 -21.40 -1.90
C TYR A 7 -14.93 -22.88 -1.76
N TRP A 8 -13.77 -23.13 -1.16
CA TRP A 8 -13.31 -24.49 -0.87
C TRP A 8 -14.23 -25.22 0.13
N TRP A 9 -14.67 -24.52 1.19
CA TRP A 9 -15.60 -25.09 2.17
C TRP A 9 -17.00 -25.34 1.58
N ALA A 10 -17.42 -24.58 0.57
CA ALA A 10 -18.66 -24.76 -0.17
C ALA A 10 -18.61 -25.90 -1.22
N GLY A 11 -17.50 -26.64 -1.31
CA GLY A 11 -17.35 -27.78 -2.22
C GLY A 11 -16.70 -27.44 -3.57
N GLY A 12 -16.05 -26.27 -3.68
CA GLY A 12 -15.32 -25.87 -4.88
C GLY A 12 -14.06 -26.71 -5.11
N ASP A 13 -13.87 -27.18 -6.35
CA ASP A 13 -12.81 -28.11 -6.74
C ASP A 13 -11.49 -27.37 -7.05
N VAL A 14 -10.93 -26.69 -6.05
CA VAL A 14 -9.68 -25.92 -6.19
C VAL A 14 -8.50 -26.86 -6.01
N ALA A 15 -7.68 -27.00 -7.05
CA ALA A 15 -6.49 -27.85 -6.99
C ALA A 15 -5.58 -27.47 -5.79
N PRO A 16 -5.05 -28.43 -5.01
CA PRO A 16 -4.20 -28.15 -3.84
C PRO A 16 -2.99 -27.25 -4.15
N LEU A 17 -2.50 -27.32 -5.39
CA LEU A 17 -1.42 -26.50 -5.92
C LEU A 17 -1.79 -25.01 -6.01
N ALA A 18 -3.04 -24.71 -6.39
CA ALA A 18 -3.55 -23.33 -6.44
C ALA A 18 -3.75 -22.75 -5.04
N VAL A 19 -4.17 -23.57 -4.07
CA VAL A 19 -4.23 -23.18 -2.65
C VAL A 19 -2.84 -22.80 -2.13
N GLY A 20 -1.83 -23.63 -2.42
CA GLY A 20 -0.44 -23.34 -2.08
C GLY A 20 0.05 -22.02 -2.69
N LEU A 21 -0.26 -21.77 -3.96
CA LEU A 21 0.12 -20.53 -4.66
C LEU A 21 -0.55 -19.30 -4.04
N LEU A 22 -1.84 -19.39 -3.71
CA LEU A 22 -2.59 -18.32 -3.06
C LEU A 22 -2.03 -18.01 -1.67
N VAL A 23 -1.67 -19.04 -0.89
CA VAL A 23 -1.03 -18.85 0.43
C VAL A 23 0.31 -18.13 0.29
N VAL A 24 1.15 -18.53 -0.65
CA VAL A 24 2.44 -17.86 -0.91
C VAL A 24 2.21 -16.40 -1.31
N LEU A 25 1.27 -16.11 -2.21
CA LEU A 25 0.93 -14.74 -2.59
C LEU A 25 0.41 -13.91 -1.41
N GLY A 26 -0.39 -14.52 -0.53
CA GLY A 26 -0.85 -13.88 0.71
C GLY A 26 0.27 -13.54 1.68
N LEU A 27 1.17 -14.49 1.91
CA LEU A 27 2.36 -14.27 2.74
C LEU A 27 3.27 -13.19 2.15
N SER A 28 3.38 -13.16 0.82
CA SER A 28 4.12 -12.13 0.08
C SER A 28 3.50 -10.75 0.32
N ALA A 29 2.17 -10.63 0.23
CA ALA A 29 1.45 -9.39 0.49
C ALA A 29 1.65 -8.91 1.94
N ILE A 30 1.54 -9.82 2.91
CA ILE A 30 1.81 -9.51 4.33
C ILE A 30 3.25 -9.02 4.49
N ALA A 31 4.22 -9.70 3.89
CA ALA A 31 5.63 -9.31 3.96
C ALA A 31 5.88 -7.93 3.33
N VAL A 32 5.27 -7.64 2.18
CA VAL A 32 5.35 -6.33 1.52
C VAL A 32 4.73 -5.23 2.40
N ASP A 33 3.55 -5.47 2.99
CA ASP A 33 2.91 -4.53 3.91
C ASP A 33 3.77 -4.29 5.17
N TRP A 34 4.40 -5.35 5.69
CA TRP A 34 5.28 -5.25 6.85
C TRP A 34 6.57 -4.49 6.53
N LEU A 35 7.17 -4.73 5.36
CA LEU A 35 8.34 -4.00 4.88
C LEU A 35 8.00 -2.53 4.60
N GLY A 36 6.86 -2.26 3.98
CA GLY A 36 6.33 -0.91 3.78
C GLY A 36 6.09 -0.19 5.11
N GLY A 37 5.46 -0.87 6.08
CA GLY A 37 5.21 -0.34 7.42
C GLY A 37 6.50 -0.11 8.22
N ALA A 38 7.48 -1.02 8.15
CA ALA A 38 8.77 -0.89 8.82
C ALA A 38 9.63 0.22 8.21
N VAL A 39 9.65 0.35 6.88
CA VAL A 39 10.32 1.46 6.19
C VAL A 39 9.63 2.78 6.52
N SER A 40 8.30 2.82 6.54
CA SER A 40 7.54 4.02 6.92
C SER A 40 7.76 4.42 8.39
N ALA A 41 7.93 3.46 9.30
CA ALA A 41 8.25 3.72 10.70
C ALA A 41 9.69 4.20 10.90
N ARG A 42 10.65 3.64 10.13
CA ARG A 42 12.08 3.93 10.26
C ARG A 42 12.53 5.19 9.54
N VAL A 43 11.88 5.56 8.45
CA VAL A 43 12.13 6.81 7.71
C VAL A 43 11.37 7.99 8.33
N GLY A 44 10.21 7.74 8.97
CA GLY A 44 9.32 8.81 9.41
C GLY A 44 9.71 9.50 10.71
N GLY A 45 10.05 8.76 11.78
CA GLY A 45 9.98 9.32 13.15
C GLY A 45 8.67 10.11 13.37
N ALA A 46 7.63 9.73 12.62
CA ALA A 46 6.45 10.52 12.35
C ALA A 46 5.40 10.04 13.33
N SER A 47 4.84 10.98 14.09
CA SER A 47 3.76 10.67 15.02
C SER A 47 2.60 9.99 14.28
N LEU A 48 1.85 9.13 14.97
CA LEU A 48 0.65 8.49 14.40
C LEU A 48 -0.32 9.52 13.77
N ARG A 49 -0.37 10.72 14.36
CA ARG A 49 -1.17 11.86 13.88
C ARG A 49 -0.78 12.32 12.48
N THR A 50 0.51 12.32 12.17
CA THR A 50 1.03 12.77 10.88
C THR A 50 0.80 11.75 9.77
N THR A 51 0.92 10.46 10.07
CA THR A 51 0.54 9.40 9.15
C THR A 51 -0.96 9.43 8.87
N LEU A 52 -1.77 9.61 9.91
CA LEU A 52 -3.23 9.71 9.77
C LEU A 52 -3.62 10.94 8.93
N ALA A 53 -2.98 12.09 9.17
CA ALA A 53 -3.22 13.31 8.40
C ALA A 53 -2.87 13.13 6.92
N ALA A 54 -1.74 12.49 6.60
CA ALA A 54 -1.34 12.21 5.22
C ALA A 54 -2.31 11.26 4.53
N ALA A 55 -2.76 10.21 5.23
CA ALA A 55 -3.75 9.27 4.70
C ALA A 55 -5.10 9.95 4.43
N VAL A 56 -5.61 10.74 5.38
CA VAL A 56 -6.89 11.46 5.22
C VAL A 56 -6.80 12.50 4.09
N ALA A 57 -5.72 13.28 4.03
CA ALA A 57 -5.53 14.27 2.97
C ALA A 57 -5.40 13.60 1.59
N GLY A 58 -4.64 12.50 1.49
CA GLY A 58 -4.53 11.70 0.29
C GLY A 58 -5.88 11.16 -0.17
N VAL A 59 -6.66 10.54 0.72
CA VAL A 59 -8.00 10.02 0.39
C VAL A 59 -8.96 11.15 -0.01
N ALA A 60 -8.98 12.25 0.73
CA ALA A 60 -9.86 13.39 0.43
C ALA A 60 -9.55 14.00 -0.94
N LEU A 61 -8.26 14.22 -1.26
CA LEU A 61 -7.86 14.69 -2.58
C LEU A 61 -8.10 13.64 -3.66
N ALA A 62 -8.01 12.35 -3.34
CA ALA A 62 -8.31 11.28 -4.30
C ALA A 62 -9.78 11.24 -4.73
N VAL A 63 -10.71 11.63 -3.85
CA VAL A 63 -12.13 11.77 -4.21
C VAL A 63 -12.33 12.84 -5.29
N VAL A 64 -11.53 13.90 -5.27
CA VAL A 64 -11.68 15.06 -6.17
C VAL A 64 -10.85 14.91 -7.45
N LEU A 65 -9.58 14.49 -7.33
CA LEU A 65 -8.61 14.40 -8.43
C LEU A 65 -8.27 12.96 -8.84
N GLY A 66 -8.93 11.96 -8.27
CA GLY A 66 -8.61 10.55 -8.53
C GLY A 66 -7.22 10.16 -8.02
N PRO A 67 -6.52 9.23 -8.68
CA PRO A 67 -5.21 8.74 -8.23
C PRO A 67 -4.17 9.86 -8.05
N LEU A 68 -4.24 10.91 -8.86
CA LEU A 68 -3.35 12.07 -8.77
C LEU A 68 -3.55 12.84 -7.45
N GLY A 69 -4.79 12.92 -6.98
CA GLY A 69 -5.11 13.54 -5.70
C GLY A 69 -4.51 12.80 -4.52
N LEU A 70 -4.48 11.46 -4.57
CA LEU A 70 -3.83 10.64 -3.54
C LEU A 70 -2.35 10.99 -3.42
N VAL A 71 -1.64 10.99 -4.55
CA VAL A 71 -0.21 11.29 -4.64
C VAL A 71 0.07 12.70 -4.16
N ALA A 72 -0.70 13.69 -4.65
CA ALA A 72 -0.56 15.08 -4.26
C ALA A 72 -0.82 15.31 -2.76
N GLY A 73 -1.84 14.65 -2.19
CA GLY A 73 -2.18 14.79 -0.78
C GLY A 73 -1.13 14.19 0.15
N ILE A 74 -0.61 13.02 -0.18
CA ILE A 74 0.49 12.39 0.58
C ILE A 74 1.74 13.27 0.49
N PHE A 75 2.12 13.68 -0.72
CA PHE A 75 3.29 14.54 -0.93
C PHE A 75 3.17 15.86 -0.15
N ALA A 76 2.02 16.53 -0.22
CA ALA A 76 1.78 17.81 0.43
C ALA A 76 1.92 17.73 1.96
N VAL A 77 1.38 16.68 2.58
CA VAL A 77 1.47 16.53 4.04
C VAL A 77 2.89 16.23 4.49
N VAL A 78 3.59 15.31 3.79
CA VAL A 78 4.99 14.97 4.11
C VAL A 78 5.89 16.20 3.89
N PHE A 79 5.71 16.92 2.79
CA PHE A 79 6.44 18.15 2.51
C PHE A 79 6.22 19.21 3.59
N ALA A 80 4.97 19.47 3.96
CA ALA A 80 4.64 20.47 4.98
C ALA A 80 5.24 20.13 6.34
N LEU A 81 5.32 18.85 6.69
CA LEU A 81 5.92 18.38 7.93
C LEU A 81 7.43 18.53 7.94
N GLU A 82 8.08 18.10 6.88
CA GLU A 82 9.53 18.14 6.76
C GLU A 82 10.02 19.60 6.69
N TYR A 83 9.28 20.45 5.98
CA TYR A 83 9.50 21.89 5.96
C TYR A 83 9.36 22.52 7.35
N ARG A 84 8.36 22.10 8.15
CA ARG A 84 8.22 22.58 9.54
C ARG A 84 9.32 22.09 10.48
N ARG A 85 9.87 20.89 10.26
CA ARG A 85 10.93 20.32 11.09
C ARG A 85 12.30 20.94 10.81
N HIS A 86 12.62 21.15 9.54
CA HIS A 86 13.98 21.51 9.12
C HIS A 86 14.09 22.93 8.54
N GLY A 87 12.97 23.60 8.21
CA GLY A 87 12.96 24.93 7.62
C GLY A 87 13.47 25.01 6.17
N GLU A 88 13.88 23.88 5.60
CA GLU A 88 14.48 23.81 4.27
C GLU A 88 13.53 23.16 3.26
N ALA A 89 13.09 23.94 2.28
CA ALA A 89 12.16 23.48 1.24
C ALA A 89 12.77 22.36 0.38
N ASP A 90 14.04 22.47 -0.02
CA ASP A 90 14.69 21.48 -0.89
C ASP A 90 14.81 20.10 -0.23
N ARG A 91 15.24 20.05 1.04
CA ARG A 91 15.27 18.78 1.80
C ARG A 91 13.86 18.22 1.96
N GLY A 92 12.90 19.07 2.31
CA GLY A 92 11.49 18.68 2.47
C GLY A 92 10.90 18.06 1.20
N ALA A 93 11.12 18.69 0.05
CA ALA A 93 10.63 18.21 -1.24
C ALA A 93 11.24 16.86 -1.61
N ARG A 94 12.55 16.71 -1.39
CA ARG A 94 13.26 15.47 -1.74
C ARG A 94 12.79 14.30 -0.87
N THR A 95 12.67 14.50 0.44
CA THR A 95 12.15 13.49 1.37
C THR A 95 10.71 13.12 1.04
N ALA A 96 9.85 14.12 0.79
CA ALA A 96 8.47 13.90 0.38
C ALA A 96 8.36 13.13 -0.94
N ALA A 97 9.22 13.43 -1.91
CA ALA A 97 9.27 12.71 -3.19
C ALA A 97 9.63 11.23 -3.00
N TYR A 98 10.68 10.93 -2.21
CA TYR A 98 11.07 9.55 -1.94
C TYR A 98 10.00 8.78 -1.17
N ALA A 99 9.37 9.39 -0.16
CA ALA A 99 8.28 8.77 0.59
C ALA A 99 7.08 8.46 -0.32
N THR A 100 6.67 9.44 -1.13
CA THR A 100 5.55 9.31 -2.06
C THR A 100 5.84 8.23 -3.12
N ALA A 101 7.06 8.21 -3.67
CA ALA A 101 7.50 7.17 -4.61
C ALA A 101 7.49 5.78 -3.97
N GLY A 102 7.95 5.65 -2.72
CA GLY A 102 7.91 4.38 -1.99
C GLY A 102 6.48 3.85 -1.80
N ILE A 103 5.53 4.73 -1.45
CA ILE A 103 4.12 4.37 -1.31
C ILE A 103 3.51 3.96 -2.66
N LEU A 104 3.81 4.68 -3.74
CA LEU A 104 3.39 4.32 -5.10
C LEU A 104 3.92 2.95 -5.52
N VAL A 105 5.20 2.68 -5.30
CA VAL A 105 5.80 1.36 -5.59
C VAL A 105 5.11 0.27 -4.80
N SER A 106 4.88 0.47 -3.50
CA SER A 106 4.14 -0.48 -2.66
C SER A 106 2.72 -0.72 -3.19
N THR A 107 2.03 0.35 -3.58
CA THR A 107 0.67 0.28 -4.14
C THR A 107 0.65 -0.52 -5.44
N VAL A 108 1.59 -0.27 -6.35
CA VAL A 108 1.72 -1.01 -7.61
C VAL A 108 1.97 -2.50 -7.34
N VAL A 109 2.90 -2.83 -6.44
CA VAL A 109 3.18 -4.22 -6.05
C VAL A 109 1.93 -4.87 -5.46
N GLN A 110 1.18 -4.16 -4.63
CA GLN A 110 -0.03 -4.68 -3.99
C GLN A 110 -1.17 -4.90 -4.99
N VAL A 111 -1.34 -4.01 -5.97
CA VAL A 111 -2.28 -4.20 -7.09
C VAL A 111 -1.90 -5.42 -7.92
N LEU A 112 -0.61 -5.57 -8.25
CA LEU A 112 -0.11 -6.73 -9.01
C LEU A 112 -0.31 -8.04 -8.25
N LEU A 113 0.02 -8.07 -6.95
CA LEU A 113 -0.20 -9.25 -6.10
C LEU A 113 -1.69 -9.57 -6.00
N THR A 114 -2.55 -8.56 -5.83
CA THR A 114 -4.00 -8.75 -5.77
C THR A 114 -4.55 -9.28 -7.09
N ALA A 115 -4.10 -8.72 -8.22
CA ALA A 115 -4.49 -9.18 -9.56
C ALA A 115 -3.99 -10.61 -9.84
N ALA A 116 -2.76 -10.93 -9.44
CA ALA A 116 -2.21 -12.28 -9.56
C ALA A 116 -3.00 -13.29 -8.72
N MET A 117 -3.34 -12.94 -7.48
CA MET A 117 -4.21 -13.77 -6.63
C MET A 117 -5.58 -13.98 -7.27
N LEU A 118 -6.19 -12.93 -7.82
CA LEU A 118 -7.47 -13.02 -8.52
C LEU A 118 -7.38 -13.91 -9.75
N GLY A 119 -6.30 -13.77 -10.55
CA GLY A 119 -6.06 -14.59 -11.74
C GLY A 119 -5.87 -16.07 -11.40
N VAL A 120 -5.08 -16.38 -10.36
CA VAL A 120 -4.89 -17.76 -9.88
C VAL A 120 -6.21 -18.36 -9.41
N PHE A 121 -7.01 -17.58 -8.69
CA PHE A 121 -8.34 -18.02 -8.26
C PHE A 121 -9.26 -18.29 -9.45
N LEU A 122 -9.32 -17.39 -10.44
CA LEU A 122 -10.14 -17.55 -11.65
C LEU A 122 -9.75 -18.77 -12.51
N VAL A 123 -8.47 -19.12 -12.57
CA VAL A 123 -7.99 -20.29 -13.33
C VAL A 123 -8.22 -21.60 -12.57
N ALA A 124 -8.23 -21.54 -11.24
CA ALA A 124 -8.30 -22.72 -10.37
C ALA A 124 -9.69 -23.00 -9.80
N ALA A 125 -10.67 -22.10 -9.98
CA ALA A 125 -12.04 -22.23 -9.51
C ALA A 125 -12.97 -22.64 -10.65
#